data_AF-A0A3D1J229-F1
#
_entry.id   AF-A0A3D1J229-F1
#
_cell.length_a   1.000
_cell.length_b   1.000
_cell.length_c   1.000
_cell.angle_alpha   90.00
_cell.angle_beta   90.00
_cell.angle_gamma   90.00
#
_symmetry.space_group_name_H-M   'P 1'
#
loop_
_entity.id
_entity.type
_entity.pdbx_description
1 polymer ?
#
loop_
_entity_poly.entity_id
_entity_poly.type
_entity_poly.pdbx_seq_one_letter_code
_entity_poly.pdbx_strand_id
1 'polypeptide(L)' 'MKLFRFFASAILAVLLVLQVGCASTPTHEGTGEYVDDAVLTTKVKAAILDEPTLKSAEINVETFKGTVQLSGFVGSQSD' A
#
# COMPACT_ATOMS: atom_id res chain seq x y z
N MET A 1 -30.40 4.61 39.17
CA MET A 1 -29.80 5.72 38.37
C MET A 1 -28.27 5.70 38.33
N LYS A 2 -27.56 5.51 39.46
CA LYS A 2 -26.08 5.48 39.47
C LYS A 2 -25.49 4.25 38.74
N LEU A 3 -26.12 3.08 38.93
CA LEU A 3 -25.70 1.83 38.30
C LEU A 3 -25.91 1.82 36.78
N PHE A 4 -27.04 2.36 36.30
CA PHE A 4 -27.31 2.52 34.87
C PHE A 4 -26.34 3.50 34.18
N ARG A 5 -25.95 4.58 34.87
CA ARG A 5 -24.92 5.52 34.38
C ARG A 5 -23.55 4.85 34.26
N PHE A 6 -23.22 3.95 35.20
CA PHE A 6 -21.97 3.19 35.18
C PHE A 6 -21.91 2.21 33.99
N PHE A 7 -23.00 1.47 33.76
CA PHE A 7 -23.11 0.57 32.62
C PHE A 7 -23.09 1.31 31.27
N ALA A 8 -23.77 2.46 31.18
CA ALA A 8 -23.74 3.30 29.98
C ALA A 8 -22.32 3.84 29.68
N SER A 9 -21.58 4.29 30.70
CA SER A 9 -20.19 4.73 30.54
C SER A 9 -19.24 3.59 30.15
N ALA A 10 -19.43 2.39 30.70
CA ALA A 10 -18.63 1.22 30.33
C ALA A 10 -18.85 0.79 28.87
N ILE A 11 -20.10 0.79 28.41
CA ILE A 11 -20.44 0.45 27.01
C ILE A 11 -19.85 1.48 26.03
N LEU A 12 -19.93 2.77 26.36
CA LEU A 12 -19.36 3.84 25.52
C LEU A 12 -17.82 3.73 25.41
N ALA A 13 -17.15 3.37 26.51
CA ALA A 13 -15.70 3.15 26.52
C ALA A 13 -15.29 1.95 25.64
N VAL A 14 -16.06 0.84 25.68
CA VAL A 14 -15.80 -0.33 24.84
C VAL A 14 -15.99 -0.01 23.34
N LEU A 15 -17.03 0.75 22.99
CA LEU A 15 -17.29 1.16 21.60
C LEU A 15 -16.14 2.01 21.01
N LEU A 16 -15.52 2.87 21.81
CA LEU A 16 -14.37 3.68 21.38
C LEU A 16 -13.12 2.83 21.10
N VAL A 17 -12.92 1.74 21.84
CA VAL A 17 -11.76 0.83 21.65
C VAL A 17 -11.88 0.03 20.35
N LEU A 18 -13.10 -0.23 19.88
CA LEU A 18 -13.34 -1.01 18.64
C LEU A 18 -12.95 -0.26 17.36
N GLN A 19 -12.66 1.05 17.42
CA GLN A 19 -12.31 1.83 16.21
C GLN A 19 -10.82 1.80 15.82
N VAL A 20 -9.94 1.18 16.61
CA VAL A 20 -8.48 1.22 16.38
C VAL A 20 -8.00 0.22 15.30
N GLY A 21 -8.88 -0.58 14.72
CA GLY A 21 -8.53 -1.70 13.83
C GLY A 21 -8.34 -1.39 12.34
N CYS A 22 -8.57 -0.17 11.86
CA CYS A 22 -8.54 0.15 10.41
C CYS A 22 -7.21 0.72 9.87
N ALA A 23 -6.12 0.65 10.63
CA ALA A 23 -4.82 1.14 10.19
C ALA A 23 -4.05 0.12 9.33
N SER A 24 -3.17 0.59 8.46
CA SER A 24 -2.19 -0.24 7.74
C SER A 24 -1.24 -0.92 8.73
N THR A 25 -0.85 -2.16 8.45
CA THR A 25 0.08 -2.93 9.30
C THR A 25 1.43 -3.07 8.60
N PRO A 26 2.52 -3.49 9.27
CA PRO A 26 3.82 -3.64 8.63
C PRO A 26 3.79 -4.51 7.36
N THR A 27 2.93 -5.52 7.34
CA THR A 27 2.78 -6.51 6.25
C THR A 27 1.55 -6.28 5.37
N HIS A 28 0.74 -5.24 5.62
CA HIS A 28 -0.49 -4.99 4.88
C HIS A 28 -0.72 -3.50 4.63
N GLU A 29 -1.01 -3.15 3.39
CA GLU A 29 -1.24 -1.77 2.96
C GLU A 29 -2.66 -1.33 3.31
N GLY A 30 -2.81 -0.04 3.60
CA GLY A 30 -4.14 0.56 3.67
C GLY A 30 -4.70 0.69 2.27
N THR A 31 -6.03 0.77 2.12
CA THR A 31 -6.67 0.91 0.81
C THR A 31 -6.18 2.14 0.04
N GLY A 32 -5.94 3.26 0.73
CA GLY A 32 -5.37 4.46 0.09
C GLY A 32 -3.96 4.24 -0.44
N GLU A 33 -3.10 3.67 0.42
CA GLU A 33 -1.70 3.36 0.07
C GLU A 33 -1.62 2.39 -1.12
N TYR A 34 -2.42 1.32 -1.12
CA TYR A 34 -2.45 0.36 -2.24
C TYR A 34 -2.82 1.03 -3.58
N VAL A 35 -3.79 1.96 -3.56
CA VAL A 35 -4.19 2.70 -4.77
C VAL A 35 -3.06 3.62 -5.22
N ASP A 36 -2.42 4.33 -4.30
CA ASP A 36 -1.28 5.21 -4.61
C ASP A 36 -0.10 4.40 -5.18
N ASP A 37 0.18 3.23 -4.62
CA ASP A 37 1.22 2.32 -5.09
C ASP A 37 0.91 1.70 -6.45
N ALA A 38 -0.36 1.39 -6.73
CA ALA A 38 -0.79 0.94 -8.06
C ALA A 38 -0.58 2.03 -9.11
N VAL A 39 -0.87 3.29 -8.77
CA VAL A 39 -0.61 4.44 -9.66
C VAL A 39 0.88 4.65 -9.86
N LEU A 40 1.69 4.55 -8.80
CA LEU A 40 3.14 4.68 -8.88
C LEU A 40 3.76 3.57 -9.73
N THR A 41 3.35 2.31 -9.51
CA THR A 41 3.74 1.16 -10.31
C THR A 41 3.42 1.37 -11.79
N THR A 42 2.21 1.88 -12.08
CA THR A 42 1.77 2.14 -13.45
C THR A 42 2.61 3.22 -14.12
N LYS A 43 2.95 4.31 -13.41
CA LYS A 43 3.83 5.36 -13.93
C LYS A 43 5.22 4.82 -14.28
N VAL A 44 5.79 3.99 -13.40
CA VAL A 44 7.11 3.39 -13.63
C VAL A 44 7.07 2.40 -14.79
N LYS A 45 6.06 1.53 -14.86
CA LYS A 45 5.87 0.63 -16.01
C LYS A 45 5.68 1.40 -17.32
N ALA A 46 4.93 2.50 -17.30
CA ALA A 46 4.75 3.35 -18.48
C ALA A 46 6.07 3.98 -18.93
N ALA A 47 6.90 4.48 -18.00
CA ALA A 47 8.23 5.00 -18.33
C ALA A 47 9.14 3.92 -18.94
N ILE A 48 9.15 2.71 -18.38
CA ILE A 48 9.93 1.58 -18.92
C ILE A 48 9.40 1.16 -20.30
N LEU A 49 8.09 1.25 -20.54
CA LEU A 49 7.48 0.95 -21.84
C LEU A 49 7.80 2.01 -22.90
N ASP A 50 8.03 3.26 -22.50
CA ASP A 50 8.37 4.37 -23.40
C ASP A 50 9.86 4.35 -23.81
N GLU A 51 10.71 3.62 -23.07
CA GLU A 51 12.13 3.44 -23.40
C GLU A 51 12.32 2.32 -24.44
N PRO A 52 12.69 2.64 -25.69
CA PRO A 52 12.72 1.68 -26.79
C PRO A 52 13.86 0.66 -26.68
N THR A 53 14.88 0.94 -25.88
CA THR A 53 16.01 0.03 -25.61
C THR A 53 15.67 -1.01 -24.55
N LEU A 54 14.69 -0.72 -23.68
CA LEU A 54 14.31 -1.59 -22.59
C LEU A 54 13.25 -2.60 -23.02
N LYS A 55 13.50 -3.85 -22.69
CA LYS A 55 12.48 -4.90 -22.81
C LYS A 55 11.61 -4.91 -21.57
N SER A 56 10.55 -4.13 -21.61
CA SER A 56 9.56 -4.00 -20.53
C SER A 56 9.01 -5.34 -20.00
N ALA A 57 8.91 -6.38 -20.84
CA ALA A 57 8.46 -7.71 -20.43
C ALA A 57 9.48 -8.46 -19.54
N GLU A 58 10.76 -8.09 -19.58
CA GLU A 58 11.83 -8.70 -18.78
C GLU A 58 12.05 -7.96 -17.43
N ILE A 59 11.40 -6.82 -17.23
CA ILE A 59 11.52 -5.96 -16.03
C ILE A 59 10.23 -6.04 -15.21
N ASN A 60 10.33 -6.64 -14.03
CA ASN A 60 9.25 -6.63 -13.05
C ASN A 60 9.32 -5.35 -12.20
N VAL A 61 8.14 -4.77 -11.96
CA VAL A 61 7.98 -3.53 -11.20
C VAL A 61 6.91 -3.80 -10.16
N GLU A 62 7.30 -3.68 -8.90
CA GLU A 62 6.41 -3.79 -7.75
C GLU A 62 6.60 -2.56 -6.89
N THR A 63 5.51 -2.05 -6.31
CA THR A 63 5.57 -0.95 -5.35
C THR A 63 4.91 -1.42 -4.08
N PHE A 64 5.56 -1.16 -2.95
CA PHE A 64 5.00 -1.41 -1.63
C PHE A 64 5.28 -0.23 -0.72
N LYS A 65 4.24 0.39 -0.19
CA LYS A 65 4.29 1.57 0.68
C LYS A 65 5.20 2.68 0.13
N GLY A 66 4.97 3.07 -1.11
CA GLY A 66 5.73 4.11 -1.81
C GLY A 66 7.15 3.71 -2.23
N THR A 67 7.60 2.50 -1.92
CA THR A 67 8.93 2.01 -2.33
C THR A 67 8.80 1.15 -3.58
N VAL A 68 9.42 1.59 -4.67
CA VAL A 68 9.45 0.85 -5.93
C VAL A 68 10.62 -0.12 -5.93
N GLN A 69 10.33 -1.40 -6.17
CA GLN A 69 11.30 -2.45 -6.42
C GLN A 69 11.28 -2.81 -7.91
N LEU A 70 12.47 -2.74 -8.52
CA LEU A 70 12.72 -3.18 -9.88
C LEU A 70 13.53 -4.47 -9.82
N SER A 71 13.10 -5.47 -10.59
CA SER A 71 13.80 -6.75 -10.71
C SER A 71 13.70 -7.27 -12.13
N GLY A 72 14.62 -8.15 -12.54
CA GLY A 72 14.68 -8.67 -13.90
C GLY A 72 16.09 -8.66 -14.46
N PHE A 73 16.19 -8.92 -15.76
CA PHE A 73 17.44 -8.92 -16.51
C PHE A 73 17.30 -7.97 -17.70
N VAL A 74 18.37 -7.26 -18.03
CA VAL A 74 18.49 -6.43 -19.24
C VAL A 74 19.54 -7.02 -20.18
N GLY A 75 19.42 -6.74 -21.47
CA GLY A 75 20.29 -7.34 -22.49
C GLY A 75 21.71 -6.77 -22.48
N SER A 76 21.85 -5.50 -22.12
CA SER A 76 23.11 -4.79 -22.10
C SER A 76 23.13 -3.70 -21.02
N GLN A 77 24.32 -3.21 -20.64
CA GLN A 77 24.46 -2.08 -19.71
C GLN A 77 23.95 -0.76 -20.31
N SER A 78 23.92 -0.66 -21.64
CA SER A 78 23.44 0.52 -22.37
C SER A 78 21.94 0.50 -22.63
N ASP A 79 21.26 -0.58 -22.24
CA ASP A 79 19.79 -0.69 -22.37
C ASP A 79 19.09 0.16 -21.30
#